data_AF-A0A4R1UPH5-F1
#
_entry.id   AF-A0A4R1UPH5-F1
#
_cell.length_a   1.000
_cell.length_b   1.000
_cell.length_c   1.000
_cell.angle_alpha   90.00
_cell.angle_beta   90.00
_cell.angle_gamma   90.00
#
_symmetry.space_group_name_H-M   'P 1'
#
loop_
_entity.id
_entity.type
_entity.pdbx_description
1 polymer ?
#
loop_
_entity_poly.entity_id
_entity_poly.type
_entity_poly.pdbx_seq_one_letter_code
_entity_poly.pdbx_strand_id
1 'polypeptide(L)'
;MIRLDAGKIASAHVQFAMAMGLIVVFCLGVFNFAAHKAVLESGHPMLGHVPWLVEPMGGRLSLIVEYAMLVGAMIMVAAGSIAWAWLYAFYSGINGLAAWLIFSGRA
;
A
#
# COMPACT_ATOMS: atom_id res chain seq x y z
N MET A 1 -14.92 -0.30 -44.07
CA MET A 1 -14.95 0.91 -43.22
C MET A 1 -15.17 0.46 -41.77
N ILE A 2 -14.13 0.44 -40.94
CA ILE A 2 -14.23 0.00 -39.54
C ILE A 2 -14.82 1.18 -38.74
N ARG A 3 -16.10 1.08 -38.32
CA ARG A 3 -16.66 2.01 -37.35
C ARG A 3 -16.15 1.60 -35.97
N LEU A 4 -15.17 2.34 -35.45
CA LEU A 4 -14.78 2.23 -34.06
C LEU A 4 -15.91 2.81 -33.19
N ASP A 5 -16.40 2.00 -32.27
CA ASP A 5 -17.43 2.37 -31.31
C ASP A 5 -16.79 3.14 -30.15
N ALA A 6 -17.16 4.42 -29.99
CA ALA A 6 -16.64 5.28 -28.94
C ALA A 6 -16.83 4.67 -27.52
N GLY A 7 -17.90 3.90 -27.30
CA GLY A 7 -18.15 3.22 -26.03
C GLY A 7 -17.13 2.12 -25.73
N LYS A 8 -16.68 1.38 -26.75
CA LYS A 8 -15.64 0.35 -26.60
C LYS A 8 -14.28 0.95 -26.26
N ILE A 9 -13.95 2.09 -26.88
CA ILE A 9 -12.70 2.79 -26.61
C ILE A 9 -12.68 3.35 -25.18
N ALA A 10 -13.77 4.00 -24.76
CA ALA A 10 -13.90 4.50 -23.39
C ALA A 10 -13.77 3.37 -22.34
N SER A 11 -14.43 2.23 -22.57
CA SER A 11 -14.33 1.06 -21.69
C SER A 11 -12.89 0.51 -21.61
N ALA A 12 -12.18 0.44 -22.74
CA ALA A 12 -10.79 -0.02 -22.76
C ALA A 12 -9.87 0.89 -21.93
N HIS A 13 -10.00 2.22 -22.07
CA HIS A 13 -9.21 3.17 -21.27
C HIS A 13 -9.43 3.00 -19.77
N VAL A 14 -10.69 2.78 -19.35
CA VAL A 14 -11.01 2.51 -17.94
C VAL A 14 -10.37 1.20 -17.48
N GLN A 15 -10.47 0.13 -18.27
CA GLN A 15 -9.85 -1.16 -17.94
C GLN A 15 -8.33 -1.06 -17.81
N PHE A 16 -7.66 -0.35 -18.72
CA PHE A 16 -6.22 -0.09 -18.64
C PHE A 16 -5.85 0.69 -17.39
N ALA A 17 -6.62 1.72 -17.03
CA ALA A 17 -6.38 2.51 -15.83
C ALA A 17 -6.52 1.66 -14.55
N MET A 18 -7.54 0.81 -14.46
CA MET A 18 -7.70 -0.10 -13.32
C MET A 18 -6.58 -1.14 -13.25
N ALA A 19 -6.19 -1.73 -14.38
CA ALA A 19 -5.08 -2.67 -14.43
C ALA A 19 -3.76 -2.03 -13.97
N MET A 20 -3.46 -0.82 -14.44
CA MET A 20 -2.29 -0.06 -14.00
C MET A 20 -2.37 0.26 -12.51
N GLY A 21 -3.54 0.67 -12.03
CA GLY A 21 -3.79 0.94 -10.61
C GLY A 21 -3.51 -0.29 -9.73
N LEU A 22 -3.95 -1.47 -10.14
CA LEU A 22 -3.68 -2.73 -9.44
C LEU A 22 -2.19 -3.05 -9.37
N ILE A 23 -1.47 -2.88 -10.49
CA ILE A 23 -0.02 -3.11 -10.55
C ILE A 23 0.70 -2.16 -9.58
N VAL A 24 0.36 -0.87 -9.63
CA VAL A 24 0.97 0.14 -8.75
C VAL A 24 0.69 -0.15 -7.29
N VAL A 25 -0.57 -0.43 -6.92
CA VAL A 25 -0.97 -0.75 -5.54
C VAL A 25 -0.25 -2.00 -5.03
N PHE A 26 -0.15 -3.04 -5.86
CA PHE A 26 0.57 -4.26 -5.50
C PHE A 26 2.06 -4.00 -5.23
N CYS A 27 2.74 -3.27 -6.13
CA CYS A 27 4.15 -2.92 -5.96
C CYS A 27 4.39 -2.07 -4.71
N LEU A 28 3.51 -1.09 -4.45
CA LEU A 28 3.56 -0.29 -3.22
C LEU A 28 3.33 -1.14 -1.97
N GLY A 29 2.43 -2.13 -2.04
CA GLY A 29 2.22 -3.08 -0.96
C GLY A 29 3.49 -3.85 -0.64
N VAL A 30 4.14 -4.43 -1.65
CA VAL A 30 5.44 -5.13 -1.49
C VAL A 30 6.47 -4.21 -0.81
N PHE A 31 6.55 -2.95 -1.23
CA PHE A 31 7.41 -1.96 -0.60
C PHE A 31 7.05 -1.70 0.87
N ASN A 32 5.78 -1.46 1.20
CA ASN A 32 5.33 -1.23 2.58
C ASN A 32 5.59 -2.44 3.46
N PHE A 33 5.34 -3.66 2.98
CA PHE A 33 5.67 -4.89 3.71
C PHE A 33 7.15 -4.99 4.01
N ALA A 34 8.01 -4.69 3.03
CA ALA A 34 9.45 -4.67 3.23
C ALA A 34 9.87 -3.60 4.24
N ALA A 35 9.30 -2.40 4.17
CA ALA A 35 9.56 -1.30 5.10
C ALA A 35 9.13 -1.65 6.54
N HIS A 36 7.91 -2.16 6.72
CA HIS A 36 7.42 -2.62 8.02
C HIS A 36 8.28 -3.75 8.58
N LYS A 37 8.65 -4.74 7.76
CA LYS A 37 9.54 -5.83 8.17
C LYS A 37 10.91 -5.29 8.60
N ALA A 38 11.50 -4.38 7.82
CA ALA A 38 12.79 -3.77 8.13
C ALA A 38 12.76 -2.99 9.45
N VAL A 39 11.68 -2.23 9.71
CA VAL A 39 11.49 -1.53 10.99
C VAL A 39 11.37 -2.52 12.14
N LEU A 40 10.58 -3.59 11.99
CA LEU A 40 10.43 -4.62 13.02
C LEU A 40 11.75 -5.35 13.32
N GLU A 41 12.52 -5.68 12.29
CA GLU A 41 13.81 -6.37 12.42
C GLU A 41 14.95 -5.45 12.87
N SER A 42 14.80 -4.12 12.76
CA SER A 42 15.84 -3.15 13.16
C SER A 42 16.08 -3.09 14.67
N GLY A 43 15.17 -3.61 15.51
CA GLY A 43 15.35 -3.67 16.96
C GLY A 43 15.47 -2.31 17.66
N HIS A 44 15.01 -1.22 17.01
CA HIS A 44 15.26 0.14 17.50
C HIS A 44 14.55 0.40 18.85
N PRO A 45 15.22 1.03 19.86
CA PRO A 45 14.69 1.23 21.22
C PRO A 45 13.34 1.97 21.28
N MET A 46 13.00 2.75 20.24
CA MET A 46 11.71 3.45 20.14
C MET A 46 10.51 2.50 20.04
N LEU A 47 10.69 1.27 19.55
CA LEU A 47 9.64 0.25 19.57
C LEU A 47 9.31 -0.21 21.00
N GLY A 48 10.23 -0.04 21.95
CA GLY A 48 10.03 -0.33 23.37
C GLY A 48 9.22 0.73 24.14
N HIS A 49 8.94 1.90 23.53
CA HIS A 49 8.17 2.97 24.19
C HIS A 49 6.67 2.98 23.81
N VAL A 50 6.21 2.04 22.98
CA VAL A 50 4.81 1.93 22.56
C VAL A 50 4.28 0.51 22.83
N PRO A 51 4.06 0.13 24.11
CA PRO A 51 3.78 -1.26 24.52
C PRO A 51 2.60 -1.89 23.77
N TRP A 52 1.54 -1.10 23.51
CA TRP A 52 0.35 -1.58 22.81
C TRP A 52 0.59 -1.99 21.34
N LEU A 53 1.67 -1.53 20.71
CA LEU A 53 2.03 -1.87 19.32
C LEU A 53 2.89 -3.15 19.22
N VAL A 54 3.68 -3.44 20.27
CA VAL A 54 4.56 -4.62 20.34
C VAL A 54 3.92 -5.81 21.07
N GLU A 55 3.06 -5.59 22.06
CA GLU A 55 2.58 -6.65 22.96
C GLU A 55 1.52 -7.61 22.40
N PRO A 56 0.62 -7.26 21.47
CA PRO A 56 -0.38 -8.24 21.04
C PRO A 56 0.20 -9.37 20.17
N MET A 57 1.27 -9.12 19.38
CA MET A 57 1.85 -10.12 18.44
C MET A 57 3.34 -9.87 18.06
N GLY A 58 4.13 -9.16 18.87
CA GLY A 58 5.54 -8.88 18.56
C GLY A 58 5.72 -7.97 17.34
N GLY A 59 4.85 -6.96 17.18
CA GLY A 59 4.88 -6.01 16.06
C GLY A 59 4.33 -6.54 14.72
N ARG A 60 3.99 -7.84 14.63
CA ARG A 60 3.42 -8.47 13.42
C ARG A 60 2.00 -8.00 13.08
N LEU A 61 1.29 -7.37 14.02
CA LEU A 61 -0.02 -6.76 13.79
C LEU A 61 0.03 -5.71 12.68
N SER A 62 1.13 -4.93 12.60
CA SER A 62 1.33 -3.95 11.53
C SER A 62 1.29 -4.59 10.14
N LEU A 63 1.87 -5.78 9.97
CA LEU A 63 1.85 -6.54 8.71
C LEU A 63 0.44 -7.06 8.38
N ILE A 64 -0.35 -7.44 9.38
CA ILE A 64 -1.75 -7.88 9.18
C ILE A 64 -2.61 -6.71 8.72
N VAL A 65 -2.44 -5.55 9.37
CA VAL A 65 -3.15 -4.32 8.99
C VAL A 65 -2.73 -3.89 7.59
N GLU A 66 -1.43 -3.95 7.27
CA GLU A 66 -0.92 -3.67 5.93
C GLU A 66 -1.54 -4.60 4.89
N TYR A 67 -1.63 -5.91 5.19
CA TYR A 67 -2.28 -6.88 4.32
C TYR A 67 -3.74 -6.54 4.06
N ALA A 68 -4.49 -6.23 5.13
CA ALA A 68 -5.90 -5.89 5.03
C ALA A 68 -6.12 -4.63 4.18
N MET A 69 -5.28 -3.60 4.35
CA MET A 69 -5.35 -2.38 3.55
C MET A 69 -4.97 -2.62 2.10
N LEU A 70 -3.91 -3.40 1.82
CA LEU A 70 -3.52 -3.77 0.47
C LEU A 70 -4.66 -4.50 -0.26
N VAL A 71 -5.17 -5.57 0.36
CA VAL A 71 -6.26 -6.36 -0.21
C VAL A 71 -7.50 -5.51 -0.41
N GLY A 72 -7.87 -4.69 0.57
CA GLY A 72 -9.00 -3.76 0.47
C GLY A 72 -8.84 -2.78 -0.70
N ALA A 73 -7.68 -2.14 -0.84
CA ALA A 73 -7.40 -1.23 -1.94
C ALA A 73 -7.46 -1.95 -3.30
N MET A 74 -6.85 -3.13 -3.42
CA MET A 74 -6.89 -3.92 -4.66
C MET A 74 -8.32 -4.34 -5.03
N ILE A 75 -9.13 -4.79 -4.08
CA ILE A 75 -10.55 -5.11 -4.31
C ILE A 75 -11.29 -3.89 -4.84
N MET A 76 -11.09 -2.72 -4.23
CA MET A 76 -11.79 -1.51 -4.63
C MET A 76 -11.37 -0.99 -6.01
N VAL A 77 -10.08 -1.10 -6.37
CA VAL A 77 -9.60 -0.77 -7.72
C VAL A 77 -10.15 -1.77 -8.74
N ALA A 78 -10.16 -3.07 -8.42
CA ALA A 78 -10.76 -4.09 -9.27
C ALA A 78 -12.27 -3.89 -9.46
N ALA A 79 -12.96 -3.34 -8.46
CA ALA A 79 -14.36 -2.92 -8.53
C ALA A 79 -14.58 -1.60 -9.31
N GLY A 80 -13.53 -1.00 -9.87
CA GLY A 80 -13.59 0.17 -10.75
C GLY A 80 -13.31 1.51 -10.06
N SER A 81 -12.89 1.52 -8.80
CA SER A 81 -12.63 2.76 -8.06
C SER A 81 -11.13 3.08 -7.98
N ILE A 82 -10.64 3.86 -8.94
CA ILE A 82 -9.22 4.27 -9.01
C ILE A 82 -8.78 5.15 -7.83
N ALA A 83 -9.73 5.79 -7.12
CA ALA A 83 -9.43 6.63 -5.96
C ALA A 83 -8.68 5.86 -4.85
N TRP A 84 -8.94 4.56 -4.72
CA TRP A 84 -8.25 3.71 -3.75
C TRP A 84 -6.80 3.46 -4.09
N ALA A 85 -6.42 3.49 -5.38
CA ALA A 85 -5.02 3.43 -5.77
C ALA A 85 -4.26 4.68 -5.30
N TRP A 86 -4.87 5.86 -5.46
CA TRP A 86 -4.30 7.12 -4.97
C TRP A 86 -4.22 7.20 -3.45
N LEU A 87 -5.28 6.76 -2.77
CA LEU A 87 -5.30 6.71 -1.31
C LEU A 87 -4.17 5.81 -0.78
N TYR A 88 -4.01 4.63 -1.38
CA TYR A 88 -2.97 3.70 -1.00
C TYR A 88 -1.56 4.20 -1.35
N ALA A 89 -1.41 4.93 -2.47
CA ALA A 89 -0.15 5.59 -2.84
C ALA A 89 0.26 6.67 -1.83
N PHE A 90 -0.67 7.52 -1.42
CA PHE A 90 -0.43 8.53 -0.40
C PHE A 90 -0.05 7.90 0.95
N TYR A 91 -0.82 6.88 1.37
CA TYR A 91 -0.54 6.09 2.57
C TYR A 91 0.88 5.49 2.53
N SER A 92 1.26 4.87 1.41
CA SER A 92 2.58 4.26 1.22
C SER A 92 3.71 5.30 1.27
N GLY A 93 3.47 6.53 0.76
CA GLY A 93 4.43 7.63 0.88
C GLY A 93 4.68 8.01 2.34
N ILE A 94 3.63 8.06 3.17
CA ILE A 94 3.75 8.32 4.62
C ILE A 94 4.51 7.17 5.30
N ASN A 95 4.16 5.92 5.02
CA ASN A 95 4.85 4.75 5.57
C ASN A 95 6.34 4.72 5.21
N GLY A 96 6.67 5.01 3.95
CA GLY A 96 8.06 5.09 3.49
C GLY A 96 8.84 6.20 4.21
N LEU A 97 8.23 7.38 4.39
CA LEU A 97 8.83 8.47 5.14
C LEU A 97 9.06 8.08 6.61
N ALA A 98 8.07 7.47 7.25
CA ALA A 98 8.18 7.01 8.63
C ALA A 98 9.30 5.96 8.80
N ALA A 99 9.34 4.95 7.92
CA ALA A 99 10.38 3.94 7.92
C ALA A 99 11.78 4.56 7.72
N TRP A 100 11.91 5.55 6.83
CA TRP A 100 13.16 6.27 6.62
C TRP A 100 13.60 7.07 7.86
N LEU A 101 12.68 7.79 8.50
CA LEU A 101 12.99 8.54 9.72
C LEU A 101 13.49 7.60 10.84
N ILE A 102 12.81 6.47 11.02
CA ILE A 102 13.19 5.45 12.02
C ILE A 102 14.58 4.88 11.68
N PHE A 103 14.80 4.46 10.43
CA PHE A 103 16.07 3.84 10.04
C PHE A 103 17.25 4.82 10.07
N SER A 104 17.01 6.09 9.74
CA SER A 104 18.04 7.13 9.78
C SER A 104 18.32 7.68 11.18
N GLY A 105 17.61 7.20 12.21
CA GLY A 105 17.73 7.70 13.59
C GLY A 105 17.26 9.15 13.75
N ARG A 106 16.38 9.61 12.83
CA ARG A 106 15.80 10.97 12.82
C ARG A 106 14.39 10.99 13.43
N ALA A 107 13.86 9.82 13.77
CA ALA A 107 12.61 9.64 14.51
C ALA A 107 12.81 9.90 16.00
#